data_AF-A0A7K2C2T1-F1
#
_entry.id   AF-A0A7K2C2T1-F1
#
_cell.length_a   1.000
_cell.length_b   1.000
_cell.length_c   1.000
_cell.angle_alpha   90.00
_cell.angle_beta   90.00
_cell.angle_gamma   90.00
#
_symmetry.space_group_name_H-M   'P 1'
#
loop_
_entity.id
_entity.type
_entity.pdbx_description
1 polymer ?
#
loop_
_entity_poly.entity_id
_entity_poly.type
_entity_poly.pdbx_seq_one_letter_code
_entity_poly.pdbx_strand_id
1 'polypeptide(L)'
;MDESFVDIVLIILAALVAVAVIPDFGVELPVSTEIQESETVLTPLQISMTNAGRLTYLNSSNEEESLPYAELYDLVVESSPTRIVEIHADESAPAIYLLEVNRVIQKAGRDAVFLIQRQDG
;
A
#
# COMPACT_ATOMS: atom_id res chain seq x y z
N MET A 1 -3.93 12.52 53.60
CA MET A 1 -4.08 12.33 52.15
C MET A 1 -3.10 13.28 51.51
N ASP A 2 -2.14 12.76 50.76
CA ASP A 2 -1.13 13.57 50.07
C ASP A 2 -1.80 14.38 48.93
N GLU A 3 -1.59 15.70 48.94
CA GLU A 3 -2.19 16.65 47.98
C GLU A 3 -1.84 16.30 46.53
N SER A 4 -0.71 15.63 46.30
CA SER A 4 -0.25 15.16 44.98
C SER A 4 -1.08 14.01 44.38
N PHE A 5 -1.84 13.25 45.18
CA PHE A 5 -2.74 12.22 44.65
C PHE A 5 -4.02 12.80 44.06
N VAL A 6 -4.47 13.94 44.61
CA VAL A 6 -5.70 14.62 44.17
C VAL A 6 -5.52 15.20 42.76
N ASP A 7 -4.35 15.79 42.47
CA ASP A 7 -4.04 16.35 41.16
C ASP A 7 -3.99 15.29 40.05
N ILE A 8 -3.40 14.12 40.33
CA ILE A 8 -3.32 13.03 39.35
C ILE A 8 -4.71 12.48 39.03
N VAL A 9 -5.56 12.30 40.04
CA VAL A 9 -6.94 11.82 39.86
C VAL A 9 -7.77 12.85 39.07
N LEU A 10 -7.57 14.15 39.32
CA LEU A 10 -8.23 15.23 38.57
C LEU A 10 -7.84 15.25 37.10
N ILE A 11 -6.56 15.03 36.78
CA ILE A 11 -6.08 14.98 35.38
C ILE A 11 -6.68 13.77 34.65
N ILE A 12 -6.74 12.60 35.29
CA ILE A 12 -7.32 11.39 34.69
C ILE A 12 -8.83 11.57 34.46
N LEU A 13 -9.55 12.14 35.43
CA LEU A 13 -10.98 12.44 35.27
C LEU A 13 -11.24 13.44 34.13
N ALA A 14 -10.42 14.48 34.00
CA ALA A 14 -10.54 15.44 32.90
C ALA A 14 -10.29 14.78 31.53
N ALA A 15 -9.30 13.88 31.44
CA ALA A 15 -9.01 13.14 30.21
C ALA A 15 -10.16 12.17 29.83
N LEU A 16 -10.82 11.53 30.80
CA LEU A 16 -11.96 10.65 30.55
C LEU A 16 -13.20 11.41 30.08
N VAL A 17 -13.46 12.61 30.59
CA VAL A 17 -14.59 13.46 30.15
C VAL A 17 -14.39 13.94 28.70
N ALA A 18 -13.16 14.21 28.28
CA ALA A 18 -12.87 14.64 26.90
C ALA A 18 -13.16 13.55 25.85
N VAL A 19 -13.15 12.26 26.24
CA VAL A 19 -13.43 11.14 25.32
C VAL A 19 -14.95 10.86 25.21
N ALA A 20 -15.75 11.31 26.17
CA ALA A 20 -17.17 10.97 26.26
C ALA A 20 -18.12 11.97 25.59
N VAL A 21 -17.62 13.04 24.97
CA VAL A 21 -18.45 14.04 24.28
C VAL A 21 -18.26 13.89 22.77
N ILE A 22 -18.76 12.78 22.22
CA ILE A 22 -19.17 12.73 20.82
C ILE A 22 -20.67 13.04 20.84
N PRO A 23 -21.11 14.26 20.49
CA PRO A 23 -22.53 14.52 20.30
C PRO A 23 -23.03 13.62 19.16
N ASP A 24 -24.07 12.85 19.46
CA ASP A 24 -24.85 12.05 18.52
C ASP A 24 -25.56 13.00 17.54
N PHE A 25 -24.81 13.49 16.55
CA PHE A 25 -25.41 14.14 15.40
C PHE A 25 -25.99 13.03 14.55
N GLY A 26 -27.31 12.83 14.69
CA GLY A 26 -28.10 12.11 13.71
C GLY A 26 -27.83 12.73 12.33
N VAL A 27 -26.99 12.07 11.54
CA VAL A 27 -26.79 12.41 10.14
C VAL A 27 -27.99 11.85 9.39
N GLU A 28 -29.04 12.67 9.27
CA GLU A 28 -29.99 12.51 8.16
C GLU A 28 -29.18 12.58 6.87
N LEU A 29 -29.14 11.49 6.10
CA LEU A 29 -28.47 11.43 4.80
C LEU A 29 -29.06 12.51 3.89
N PRO A 30 -28.35 13.59 3.54
CA PRO A 30 -28.82 14.45 2.49
C PRO A 30 -28.65 13.68 1.18
N VAL A 31 -29.75 13.23 0.58
CA VAL A 31 -29.78 12.87 -0.83
C VAL A 31 -29.60 14.17 -1.60
N SER A 32 -28.35 14.54 -1.84
CA SER A 32 -27.97 15.54 -2.83
C SER A 32 -26.95 14.89 -3.73
N THR A 33 -27.43 14.54 -4.92
CA THR A 33 -26.64 14.25 -6.11
C THR A 33 -25.70 15.43 -6.37
N GLU A 34 -24.48 15.35 -5.86
CA GLU A 34 -23.33 16.07 -6.39
C GLU A 34 -22.36 15.05 -6.93
N ILE A 35 -22.10 15.15 -8.23
CA ILE A 35 -21.10 14.38 -8.95
C ILE A 35 -19.75 14.83 -8.40
N GLN A 36 -19.19 14.11 -7.43
CA GLN A 36 -17.82 14.33 -6.96
C GLN A 36 -16.92 13.23 -7.52
N GLU A 37 -16.13 13.68 -8.49
CA GLU A 37 -14.83 13.19 -8.94
C GLU A 37 -14.59 11.69 -8.82
N SER A 38 -14.60 11.06 -9.99
CA SER A 38 -14.00 9.75 -10.25
C SER A 38 -12.71 9.59 -9.44
N GLU A 39 -12.77 8.87 -8.31
CA GLU A 39 -11.58 8.24 -7.73
C GLU A 39 -10.95 7.48 -8.89
N THR A 40 -9.86 8.00 -9.41
CA THR A 40 -9.13 7.31 -10.46
C THR A 40 -8.50 6.14 -9.73
N VAL A 41 -9.17 5.00 -9.73
CA VAL A 41 -8.63 3.75 -9.18
C VAL A 41 -7.34 3.50 -9.94
N LEU A 42 -6.21 3.88 -9.34
CA LEU A 42 -4.91 3.65 -9.93
C LEU A 42 -4.70 2.15 -9.88
N THR A 43 -4.80 1.50 -11.05
CA THR A 43 -4.47 0.09 -11.18
C THR A 43 -3.04 -0.11 -10.67
N PRO A 44 -2.76 -1.16 -9.88
CA PRO A 44 -1.40 -1.41 -9.40
C PRO A 44 -0.40 -1.56 -10.57
N LEU A 45 0.87 -1.24 -10.33
CA LEU A 45 1.95 -1.63 -11.24
C LEU A 45 2.26 -3.10 -10.95
N GLN A 46 1.79 -3.97 -11.82
CA GLN A 46 1.98 -5.41 -11.66
C GLN A 46 3.24 -5.85 -12.40
N ILE A 47 4.16 -6.45 -11.65
CA ILE A 47 5.39 -7.05 -12.14
C ILE A 47 5.35 -8.53 -11.76
N SER A 48 5.50 -9.39 -12.73
CA SER A 48 5.57 -10.83 -12.53
C SER A 48 7.02 -11.31 -12.57
N MET A 49 7.35 -12.29 -11.74
CA MET A 49 8.66 -12.91 -11.68
C MET A 49 8.56 -14.42 -11.75
N THR A 50 9.28 -14.98 -12.72
CA THR A 50 9.43 -16.42 -12.91
C THR A 50 10.52 -17.00 -11.99
N ASN A 51 10.55 -18.32 -11.87
CA ASN A 51 11.58 -19.03 -11.11
C ASN A 51 13.02 -18.85 -11.65
N ALA A 52 13.16 -18.55 -12.94
CA ALA A 52 14.42 -18.21 -13.58
C ALA A 52 14.85 -16.76 -13.34
N GLY A 53 14.09 -16.00 -12.56
CA GLY A 53 14.32 -14.58 -12.28
C GLY A 53 13.94 -13.66 -13.43
N ARG A 54 13.27 -14.15 -14.48
CA ARG A 54 12.77 -13.26 -15.55
C ARG A 54 11.61 -12.43 -15.03
N LEU A 55 11.67 -11.13 -15.28
CA LEU A 55 10.60 -10.19 -14.94
C LEU A 55 9.76 -9.88 -16.17
N THR A 56 8.48 -9.73 -15.96
CA THR A 56 7.52 -9.17 -16.92
C THR A 56 6.64 -8.15 -16.20
N TYR A 57 5.97 -7.28 -16.93
CA TYR A 57 5.00 -6.35 -16.37
C TYR A 57 3.78 -6.21 -17.27
N LEU A 58 2.67 -5.78 -16.69
CA LEU A 58 1.48 -5.41 -17.47
C LEU A 58 1.59 -3.95 -17.92
N ASN A 59 1.64 -3.73 -19.22
CA ASN A 59 1.65 -2.40 -19.81
C ASN A 59 0.26 -1.74 -19.73
N SER A 60 0.14 -0.49 -20.22
CA SER A 60 -1.12 0.26 -20.21
C SER A 60 -2.25 -0.38 -21.04
N SER A 61 -1.92 -1.33 -21.91
CA SER A 61 -2.87 -2.13 -22.71
C SER A 61 -3.24 -3.45 -22.03
N ASN A 62 -2.77 -3.70 -20.80
CA ASN A 62 -2.87 -4.97 -20.08
C ASN A 62 -2.22 -6.15 -20.82
N GLU A 63 -1.20 -5.88 -21.64
CA GLU A 63 -0.39 -6.91 -22.26
C GLU A 63 0.87 -7.14 -21.43
N GLU A 64 1.26 -8.41 -21.32
CA GLU A 64 2.46 -8.80 -20.59
C GLU A 64 3.70 -8.60 -21.47
N GLU A 65 4.64 -7.78 -20.99
CA GLU A 65 5.87 -7.45 -21.68
C GLU A 65 7.09 -7.83 -20.84
N SER A 66 8.18 -8.24 -21.51
CA SER A 66 9.44 -8.56 -20.85
C SER A 66 10.05 -7.32 -20.22
N LEU A 67 10.45 -7.43 -18.95
CA LEU A 67 11.11 -6.36 -18.20
C LEU A 67 12.58 -6.72 -17.92
N PRO A 68 13.54 -6.13 -18.64
CA PRO A 68 14.95 -6.25 -18.26
C PRO A 68 15.19 -5.66 -16.86
N TYR A 69 16.00 -6.33 -16.03
CA TYR A 69 16.34 -5.82 -14.68
C TYR A 69 16.89 -4.40 -14.68
N ALA A 70 17.61 -4.02 -15.74
CA ALA A 70 18.17 -2.67 -15.88
C ALA A 70 17.08 -1.59 -15.97
N GLU A 71 15.90 -1.93 -16.49
CA GLU A 71 14.78 -1.01 -16.75
C GLU A 71 13.77 -0.97 -15.59
N LEU A 72 13.88 -1.90 -14.64
CA LEU A 72 12.99 -1.99 -13.48
C LEU A 72 12.96 -0.67 -12.66
N TYR A 73 14.12 -0.04 -12.48
CA TYR A 73 14.18 1.22 -11.74
C TYR A 73 13.42 2.33 -12.45
N ASP A 74 13.63 2.48 -13.76
CA ASP A 74 13.01 3.53 -14.57
C ASP A 74 11.49 3.33 -14.63
N LEU A 75 11.02 2.09 -14.86
CA LEU A 75 9.59 1.76 -14.83
C LEU A 75 8.91 2.16 -13.50
N VAL A 76 9.56 1.87 -12.38
CA VAL A 76 9.02 2.15 -11.05
C VAL A 76 9.02 3.65 -10.75
N VAL A 77 10.02 4.39 -11.20
CA VAL A 77 10.11 5.86 -11.04
C VAL A 77 9.11 6.59 -11.93
N GLU A 78 8.96 6.16 -13.18
CA GLU A 78 8.01 6.72 -14.15
C GLU A 78 6.55 6.43 -13.77
N SER A 79 6.32 5.39 -12.98
CA SER A 79 5.00 5.09 -12.42
C SER A 79 4.54 6.15 -11.41
N SER A 80 3.21 6.39 -11.37
CA SER A 80 2.60 7.36 -10.47
C SER A 80 3.01 7.11 -9.01
N PRO A 81 3.31 8.17 -8.23
CA PRO A 81 3.83 7.99 -6.89
C PRO A 81 2.89 7.42 -5.86
N THR A 82 1.59 7.47 -6.16
CA THR A 82 0.54 6.87 -5.36
C THR A 82 0.16 5.46 -5.83
N ARG A 83 0.81 4.96 -6.90
CA ARG A 83 0.55 3.64 -7.46
C ARG A 83 1.26 2.58 -6.60
N ILE A 84 0.49 1.57 -6.18
CA ILE A 84 1.02 0.40 -5.49
C ILE A 84 1.82 -0.44 -6.48
N VAL A 85 2.99 -0.94 -6.07
CA VAL A 85 3.79 -1.90 -6.85
C VAL A 85 3.49 -3.30 -6.31
N GLU A 86 2.99 -4.19 -7.18
CA GLU A 86 2.69 -5.58 -6.86
C GLU A 86 3.68 -6.49 -7.57
N ILE A 87 4.39 -7.31 -6.79
CA ILE A 87 5.33 -8.31 -7.31
C ILE A 87 4.72 -9.69 -7.20
N HIS A 88 4.28 -10.24 -8.33
CA HIS A 88 3.74 -11.58 -8.45
C HIS A 88 4.89 -12.55 -8.71
N ALA A 89 5.35 -13.27 -7.68
CA ALA A 89 6.46 -14.19 -7.84
C ALA A 89 6.00 -15.64 -7.73
N ASP A 90 6.59 -16.48 -8.57
CA ASP A 90 6.50 -17.93 -8.42
C ASP A 90 7.06 -18.35 -7.05
N GLU A 91 6.41 -19.28 -6.34
CA GLU A 91 6.92 -19.85 -5.08
C GLU A 91 8.34 -20.44 -5.23
N SER A 92 8.66 -20.97 -6.40
CA SER A 92 9.98 -21.51 -6.72
C SER A 92 11.01 -20.44 -7.09
N ALA A 93 10.64 -19.15 -7.10
CA ALA A 93 11.57 -18.07 -7.34
C ALA A 93 12.62 -17.96 -6.23
N PRO A 94 13.93 -17.98 -6.56
CA PRO A 94 14.98 -17.77 -5.59
C PRO A 94 14.81 -16.47 -4.80
N ALA A 95 14.92 -16.56 -3.48
CA ALA A 95 14.79 -15.40 -2.58
C ALA A 95 15.77 -14.26 -2.92
N ILE A 96 16.92 -14.57 -3.53
CA ILE A 96 17.88 -13.55 -3.97
C ILE A 96 17.27 -12.58 -4.98
N TYR A 97 16.46 -13.07 -5.93
CA TYR A 97 15.81 -12.22 -6.92
C TYR A 97 14.73 -11.33 -6.29
N LEU A 98 13.96 -11.86 -5.33
CA LEU A 98 12.99 -11.07 -4.56
C LEU A 98 13.68 -9.92 -3.82
N LEU A 99 14.82 -10.19 -3.18
CA LEU A 99 15.59 -9.19 -2.46
C LEU A 99 16.19 -8.13 -3.39
N GLU A 100 16.68 -8.54 -4.57
CA GLU A 100 17.21 -7.62 -5.58
C GLU A 100 16.12 -6.69 -6.12
N VAL A 101 14.95 -7.23 -6.49
CA VAL A 101 13.79 -6.46 -6.92
C VAL A 101 13.35 -5.49 -5.83
N ASN A 102 13.19 -5.96 -4.59
CA ASN A 102 12.80 -5.11 -3.46
C ASN A 102 13.78 -3.95 -3.26
N ARG A 103 15.09 -4.21 -3.37
CA ARG A 103 16.12 -3.17 -3.23
C ARG A 103 16.02 -2.10 -4.31
N VAL A 104 15.71 -2.48 -5.55
CA VAL A 104 15.53 -1.53 -6.66
C VAL A 104 14.29 -0.65 -6.42
N ILE A 105 13.18 -1.25 -5.99
CA ILE A 105 11.93 -0.55 -5.71
C ILE A 105 12.11 0.43 -4.53
N GLN A 106 12.75 -0.01 -3.45
CA GLN A 106 13.08 0.86 -2.31
C GLN A 106 14.03 2.01 -2.70
N LYS A 107 15.01 1.74 -3.58
CA LYS A 107 15.89 2.79 -4.11
C LYS A 107 15.11 3.84 -4.91
N ALA A 108 14.03 3.44 -5.59
CA ALA A 108 13.10 4.35 -6.27
C ALA A 108 12.15 5.07 -5.29
N GLY A 109 12.28 4.87 -3.98
CA GLY A 109 11.44 5.50 -2.96
C GLY A 109 10.02 4.93 -2.93
N ARG A 110 9.86 3.66 -3.32
CA ARG A 110 8.58 2.95 -3.36
C ARG A 110 8.58 1.77 -2.39
N ASP A 111 7.38 1.40 -1.97
CA ASP A 111 7.11 0.13 -1.30
C ASP A 111 6.48 -0.86 -2.30
N ALA A 112 6.74 -2.14 -2.09
CA ALA A 112 6.16 -3.22 -2.89
C ALA A 112 5.42 -4.23 -2.02
N VAL A 113 4.34 -4.76 -2.58
CA VAL A 113 3.61 -5.91 -2.05
C VAL A 113 4.05 -7.15 -2.81
N PHE A 114 4.61 -8.13 -2.11
CA PHE A 114 5.02 -9.40 -2.70
C PHE A 114 3.90 -10.44 -2.56
N LEU A 115 3.40 -10.92 -3.69
CA LEU A 115 2.36 -11.92 -3.80
C LEU A 115 2.99 -13.20 -4.34
N ILE A 116 3.26 -14.16 -3.45
CA ILE A 116 3.86 -15.44 -3.82
C ILE A 116 2.76 -16.40 -4.29
N GLN A 117 2.81 -16.77 -5.57
CA GLN A 117 1.85 -17.67 -6.20
C GLN A 117 2.38 -19.09 -6.21
N ARG A 118 1.58 -20.01 -5.67
CA ARG A 118 1.78 -21.45 -5.81
C ARG A 118 1.36 -21.85 -7.23
N GLN A 119 2.26 -22.47 -7.98
CA GLN A 119 1.85 -23.17 -9.19
C GLN A 119 1.18 -24.49 -8.76
N ASP A 120 -0.14 -24.55 -8.83
CA ASP A 120 -0.84 -25.83 -8.73
C ASP A 120 -0.44 -26.67 -9.96
N GLY A 121 0.38 -27.69 -9.73
CA GLY A 121 0.81 -28.67 -10.73
C GLY A 121 -0.21 -29.77 -10.98
#